data_AF-A0A920N037-F1
#
_entry.id   AF-A0A920N037-F1
#
_cell.length_a   1.000
_cell.length_b   1.000
_cell.length_c   1.000
_cell.angle_alpha   90.00
_cell.angle_beta   90.00
_cell.angle_gamma   90.00
#
_symmetry.space_group_name_H-M   'P 1'
#
loop_
_entity.id
_entity.type
_entity.pdbx_description
1 polymer ?
#
loop_
_entity_poly.entity_id
_entity_poly.type
_entity_poly.pdbx_seq_one_letter_code
_entity_poly.pdbx_strand_id
1 'polypeptide(L)'
;MGIDPAGWTLLVVVGVMVGLAVLKTAPDLVLLGGLVLLVVLGVFPETSLALSGFANEGLVTVAVLFVVAEGMKQTGGLGPVGRSLLGRPGSLPLVQAKMMLPVSLASAFLNNTPVVAMALPVVSDWARKHHVAVSRLLLPMSYAAILGGLCTLVGTSTTLIVNGLIIESEHPGLGGSGLGMFEIAWVGIPIALIGLIYILVCSKWWLPDRRSAIATASDPREYTVEMLVTPDSSLVGKSIEAAGLRHLPGMYLVEIDRDGRVLPAVPSNEVLEADDRLVFVGIVESVVDLQKIPGLEPATDQVFELDGPRSHRRLVEAVVSEGCPLIHRTIRDGRFRSRYAAAVIAVARHGTRINSKIGDIHLRPGDTLLLEAHPSFLERQRNSRDFYLVSAVDDFTRRGITWHGGPRGRDAGHGWCRGIGMVRDVRGRAGRIVRDADHRLPERSRGPPGDRLERRAGNRSGPGNR
;
A
#
# COMPACT_ATOMS: atom_id res chain seq x y z
N MET A 1 29.79 41.67 19.21
CA MET A 1 30.18 40.65 18.22
C MET A 1 30.33 41.36 16.88
N GLY A 2 31.52 41.39 16.29
CA GLY A 2 31.83 42.22 15.11
C GLY A 2 31.39 41.65 13.76
N ILE A 3 30.33 40.85 13.73
CA ILE A 3 29.74 40.31 12.50
C ILE A 3 28.51 41.16 12.20
N ASP A 4 28.42 41.65 10.97
CA ASP A 4 27.29 42.40 10.47
C ASP A 4 26.01 41.53 10.42
N PRO A 5 24.81 42.12 10.51
CA PRO A 5 23.56 41.35 10.48
C PRO A 5 23.41 40.46 9.24
N ALA A 6 23.98 40.84 8.10
CA ALA A 6 23.95 40.02 6.89
C ALA A 6 24.89 38.80 7.00
N GLY A 7 26.07 38.95 7.61
CA GLY A 7 26.96 37.84 7.96
C GLY A 7 26.31 36.80 8.86
N TRP A 8 25.57 37.23 9.88
CA TRP A 8 24.78 36.32 10.73
C TRP A 8 23.68 35.62 9.95
N THR A 9 22.97 36.37 9.10
CA THR A 9 21.90 35.81 8.25
C THR A 9 22.44 34.71 7.34
N LEU A 10 23.55 34.98 6.65
CA LEU A 10 24.19 34.02 5.75
C LEU A 10 24.64 32.76 6.50
N LEU A 11 25.25 32.91 7.67
CA LEU A 11 25.73 31.79 8.48
C LEU A 11 24.56 30.89 8.91
N VAL A 12 23.46 31.49 9.37
CA VAL A 12 22.26 30.73 9.75
C VAL A 12 21.63 30.04 8.55
N VAL A 13 21.51 30.72 7.40
CA VAL A 13 20.97 30.11 6.17
C VAL A 13 21.81 28.91 5.72
N VAL A 14 23.13 29.04 5.70
CA VAL A 14 24.05 27.93 5.39
C VAL A 14 23.89 26.81 6.40
N GLY A 15 23.80 27.14 7.70
CA GLY A 15 23.58 26.16 8.76
C GLY A 15 22.27 25.40 8.61
N VAL A 16 21.18 26.09 8.23
CA VAL A 16 19.88 25.48 7.93
C VAL A 16 19.97 24.56 6.71
N MET A 17 20.65 24.98 5.63
CA MET A 17 20.84 24.14 4.43
C MET A 17 21.62 22.86 4.75
N VAL A 18 22.72 22.97 5.50
CA VAL A 18 23.50 21.81 5.97
C VAL A 18 22.65 20.95 6.91
N GLY A 19 21.88 21.57 7.81
CA GLY A 19 20.96 20.90 8.71
C GLY A 19 19.94 20.07 7.96
N LEU A 20 19.28 20.62 6.93
CA LEU A 20 18.32 19.91 6.09
C LEU A 20 18.96 18.74 5.31
N ALA A 21 20.23 18.86 4.93
CA ALA A 21 20.93 17.82 4.18
C ALA A 21 21.42 16.66 5.08
N VAL A 22 21.79 16.94 6.33
CA VAL A 22 22.49 15.98 7.20
C VAL A 22 21.62 15.48 8.35
N LEU A 23 20.80 16.34 8.95
CA LEU A 23 19.99 15.97 10.11
C LEU A 23 18.78 15.15 9.66
N LYS A 24 18.52 14.05 10.36
CA LYS A 24 17.29 13.24 10.19
C LYS A 24 16.13 13.81 11.02
N THR A 25 16.08 15.12 11.19
CA THR A 25 15.04 15.84 11.92
C THR A 25 13.98 16.36 10.96
N ALA A 26 12.79 16.66 11.47
CA ALA A 26 11.70 17.22 10.66
C ALA A 26 12.14 18.58 10.05
N PRO A 27 11.95 18.82 8.73
CA PRO A 27 12.43 20.04 8.07
C PRO A 27 11.90 21.34 8.68
N ASP A 28 10.66 21.32 9.14
CA ASP A 28 9.98 22.42 9.83
C ASP A 28 10.72 22.84 11.11
N LEU A 29 11.23 21.88 11.89
CA LEU A 29 12.02 22.17 13.09
C LEU A 29 13.36 22.83 12.77
N VAL A 30 14.01 22.40 11.68
CA VAL A 30 15.29 22.99 11.24
C VAL A 30 15.09 24.44 10.80
N LEU A 31 14.03 24.69 10.02
CA LEU A 31 13.67 26.04 9.57
C LEU A 31 13.25 26.95 10.74
N LEU A 32 12.42 26.44 11.65
CA LEU A 32 11.99 27.20 12.84
C LEU A 32 13.17 27.49 13.77
N GLY A 33 14.07 26.52 13.98
CA GLY A 33 15.29 26.71 14.73
C GLY A 33 16.19 27.80 14.13
N GLY A 34 16.31 27.83 12.79
CA GLY A 34 16.98 28.91 12.07
C GLY A 34 16.35 30.28 12.32
N LEU A 35 15.03 30.38 12.25
CA LEU A 35 14.31 31.62 12.54
C LEU A 35 14.54 32.09 14.00
N VAL A 36 14.41 31.19 14.97
CA VAL A 36 14.67 31.48 16.39
C VAL A 36 16.10 31.98 16.59
N LEU A 37 17.07 31.35 15.93
CA LEU A 37 18.47 31.75 16.01
C LEU A 37 18.69 33.17 15.45
N LEU A 38 18.07 33.52 14.32
CA LEU A 38 18.13 34.89 13.77
C LEU A 38 17.53 35.93 14.71
N VAL A 39 16.42 35.60 15.37
CA VAL A 39 15.77 36.49 16.36
C VAL A 39 16.67 36.66 17.59
N VAL A 40 17.23 35.59 18.13
CA VAL A 40 18.11 35.63 19.31
C VAL A 40 19.42 36.37 19.02
N LEU A 41 19.95 36.24 17.80
CA LEU A 41 21.13 36.97 17.34
C LEU A 41 20.87 38.46 17.09
N GLY A 42 19.62 38.92 17.19
CA GLY A 42 19.26 40.33 17.02
C GLY A 42 19.38 40.81 15.57
N VAL A 43 19.26 39.90 14.59
CA VAL A 43 19.28 40.26 13.16
C VAL A 43 18.06 41.10 12.79
N PHE A 44 16.92 40.84 13.43
CA PHE A 44 15.69 41.59 13.23
C PHE A 44 15.57 42.73 14.28
N PRO A 45 15.34 43.98 13.86
CA PRO A 45 15.13 45.11 14.78
C PRO A 45 13.90 44.94 15.66
N GLU A 46 12.85 44.31 15.12
CA GLU A 46 11.60 44.02 15.82
C GLU A 46 11.18 42.57 15.57
N THR A 47 10.64 41.90 16.59
CA THR A 47 10.17 40.51 16.45
C THR A 47 8.97 40.38 15.51
N SER A 48 8.18 41.45 15.36
CA SER A 48 7.07 41.55 14.40
C SER A 48 7.53 41.30 12.95
N LEU A 49 8.68 41.84 12.57
CA LEU A 49 9.31 41.65 11.25
C LEU A 49 9.79 40.22 11.03
N ALA A 50 10.22 39.53 12.08
CA ALA A 50 10.60 38.11 11.96
C ALA A 50 9.37 37.19 11.75
N LEU A 51 8.19 37.63 12.23
CA LEU A 51 6.94 36.86 12.14
C LEU A 51 6.08 37.25 10.91
N SER A 52 6.40 38.33 10.20
CA SER A 52 5.60 38.80 9.06
C SER A 52 5.53 37.78 7.93
N GLY A 53 6.57 36.95 7.75
CA GLY A 53 6.58 35.88 6.76
C GLY A 53 5.49 34.81 6.96
N PHE A 54 4.97 34.65 8.19
CA PHE A 54 3.82 33.76 8.45
C PHE A 54 2.49 34.34 7.96
N ALA A 55 2.42 35.65 7.71
CA ALA A 55 1.25 36.33 7.18
C ALA A 55 1.25 36.45 5.64
N ASN A 56 2.20 35.80 4.96
CA ASN A 56 2.30 35.83 3.50
C ASN A 56 1.05 35.21 2.83
N GLU A 57 0.46 35.93 1.88
CA GLU A 57 -0.78 35.50 1.18
C GLU A 57 -0.60 34.17 0.43
N GLY A 58 0.60 33.93 -0.11
CA GLY A 58 0.96 32.66 -0.75
C GLY A 58 0.88 31.48 0.22
N LEU A 59 1.33 31.65 1.47
CA LEU A 59 1.23 30.63 2.52
C LEU A 59 -0.23 30.30 2.87
N VAL A 60 -1.07 31.33 3.02
CA VAL A 60 -2.51 31.18 3.30
C VAL A 60 -3.20 30.44 2.14
N THR A 61 -2.87 30.80 0.90
CA THR A 61 -3.41 30.14 -0.30
C THR A 61 -3.07 28.64 -0.32
N VAL A 62 -1.81 28.29 -0.03
CA VAL A 62 -1.37 26.90 0.09
C VAL A 62 -2.15 26.14 1.16
N ALA A 63 -2.37 26.75 2.34
CA ALA A 63 -3.12 26.13 3.44
C ALA A 63 -4.58 25.81 3.03
N VAL A 64 -5.27 26.75 2.36
CA VAL A 64 -6.64 26.54 1.86
C VAL A 64 -6.69 25.43 0.81
N LEU A 65 -5.72 25.40 -0.12
CA LEU A 65 -5.65 24.36 -1.14
C LEU A 65 -5.40 22.96 -0.56
N PHE A 66 -4.66 22.84 0.54
CA PHE A 66 -4.54 21.58 1.26
C PHE A 66 -5.87 21.10 1.84
N VAL A 67 -6.71 22.01 2.36
CA VAL A 67 -8.06 21.66 2.82
C VAL A 67 -8.93 21.18 1.66
N VAL A 68 -8.90 21.88 0.52
CA VAL A 68 -9.63 21.47 -0.70
C VAL A 68 -9.16 20.10 -1.18
N ALA A 69 -7.85 19.87 -1.22
CA ALA A 69 -7.28 18.62 -1.69
C ALA A 69 -7.59 17.45 -0.74
N GLU A 70 -7.58 17.66 0.58
CA GLU A 70 -8.02 16.65 1.55
C GLU A 70 -9.53 16.40 1.46
N GLY A 71 -10.35 17.43 1.22
CA GLY A 71 -11.79 17.26 0.98
C GLY A 71 -12.07 16.41 -0.27
N MET A 72 -11.34 16.62 -1.36
CA MET A 72 -11.45 15.77 -2.55
C MET A 72 -10.95 14.34 -2.31
N LYS A 73 -9.91 14.17 -1.50
CA LYS A 73 -9.43 12.85 -1.07
C LYS A 73 -10.45 12.10 -0.23
N GLN A 74 -11.10 12.75 0.73
CA GLN A 74 -12.13 12.12 1.58
C GLN A 74 -13.41 11.78 0.83
N THR A 75 -13.81 12.62 -0.14
CA THR A 75 -14.98 12.35 -0.98
C THR A 75 -14.71 11.30 -2.07
N GLY A 76 -13.45 10.94 -2.28
CA GLY A 76 -13.04 9.99 -3.32
C GLY A 76 -13.34 10.50 -4.73
N GLY A 77 -13.34 11.82 -4.95
CA GLY A 77 -13.76 12.45 -6.22
C GLY A 77 -13.01 11.96 -7.46
N LEU A 78 -11.75 11.53 -7.30
CA LEU A 78 -10.93 10.93 -8.38
C LEU A 78 -11.02 9.39 -8.46
N GLY A 79 -11.68 8.74 -7.48
CA GLY A 79 -11.84 7.29 -7.42
C GLY A 79 -12.60 6.66 -8.60
N PRO A 80 -13.68 7.29 -9.12
CA PRO A 80 -14.35 6.83 -10.34
C PRO A 80 -13.47 6.96 -11.60
N VAL A 81 -12.64 8.01 -11.66
CA VAL A 81 -11.74 8.29 -12.79
C VAL A 81 -10.72 7.17 -12.92
N GLY A 82 -10.09 6.74 -11.82
CA GLY A 82 -9.08 5.67 -11.87
C GLY A 82 -9.59 4.29 -12.34
N ARG A 83 -10.83 3.91 -11.96
CA ARG A 83 -11.41 2.60 -12.36
C ARG A 83 -11.85 2.56 -13.83
N SER A 84 -12.26 3.70 -14.40
CA SER A 84 -12.63 3.80 -15.81
C SER A 84 -11.42 3.96 -16.74
N LEU A 85 -10.36 4.64 -16.27
CA LEU A 85 -9.19 5.03 -17.07
C LEU A 85 -8.35 3.87 -17.62
N LEU A 86 -8.02 2.90 -16.75
CA LEU A 86 -7.02 1.88 -17.07
C LEU A 86 -7.60 0.77 -17.96
N GLY A 87 -8.93 0.58 -17.93
CA GLY A 87 -9.66 -0.24 -18.89
C GLY A 87 -9.08 -1.64 -19.13
N ARG A 88 -9.25 -2.15 -20.36
CA ARG A 88 -8.75 -3.46 -20.81
C ARG A 88 -7.22 -3.49 -20.94
N PRO A 89 -6.58 -4.66 -20.74
CA PRO A 89 -5.14 -4.81 -20.90
C PRO A 89 -4.71 -4.38 -22.31
N GLY A 90 -3.75 -3.47 -22.36
CA GLY A 90 -3.12 -2.97 -23.58
C GLY A 90 -1.60 -2.94 -23.44
N SER A 91 -0.90 -2.41 -24.45
CA SER A 91 0.56 -2.26 -24.38
C SER A 91 0.97 -1.34 -23.22
N LEU A 92 2.12 -1.63 -22.58
CA LEU A 92 2.62 -0.86 -21.44
C LEU A 92 2.64 0.67 -21.67
N PRO A 93 3.09 1.19 -22.83
CA PRO A 93 3.08 2.63 -23.10
C PRO A 93 1.66 3.21 -23.17
N LEU A 94 0.69 2.45 -23.71
CA LEU A 94 -0.70 2.89 -23.79
C LEU A 94 -1.34 3.00 -22.40
N VAL A 95 -1.05 2.04 -21.53
CA VAL A 95 -1.51 2.04 -20.13
C VAL A 95 -0.88 3.20 -19.37
N GLN A 96 0.42 3.43 -19.53
CA GLN A 96 1.12 4.57 -18.95
C GLN A 96 0.51 5.89 -19.44
N ALA A 97 0.27 6.06 -20.74
CA ALA A 97 -0.32 7.28 -21.29
C ALA A 97 -1.74 7.53 -20.75
N LYS A 98 -2.58 6.49 -20.72
CA LYS A 98 -3.95 6.56 -20.17
C LYS A 98 -4.00 6.95 -18.70
N MET A 99 -2.97 6.62 -17.94
CA MET A 99 -2.85 6.98 -16.53
C MET A 99 -2.20 8.35 -16.34
N MET A 100 -1.11 8.64 -17.05
CA MET A 100 -0.32 9.86 -16.90
C MET A 100 -1.10 11.11 -17.27
N LEU A 101 -1.89 11.07 -18.35
CA LEU A 101 -2.64 12.25 -18.82
C LEU A 101 -3.65 12.74 -17.76
N PRO A 102 -4.54 11.92 -17.19
CA PRO A 102 -5.50 12.40 -16.20
C PRO A 102 -4.86 12.73 -14.85
N VAL A 103 -3.76 12.06 -14.48
CA VAL A 103 -2.98 12.42 -13.29
C VAL A 103 -2.33 13.78 -13.46
N SER A 104 -1.71 14.04 -14.62
CA SER A 104 -1.11 15.34 -14.95
C SER A 104 -2.16 16.46 -14.95
N LEU A 105 -3.34 16.21 -15.53
CA LEU A 105 -4.44 17.18 -15.53
C LEU A 105 -4.98 17.44 -14.12
N ALA A 106 -5.15 16.40 -13.30
CA ALA A 106 -5.57 16.57 -11.92
C ALA A 106 -4.53 17.35 -11.09
N SER A 107 -3.24 17.07 -11.28
CA SER A 107 -2.14 17.78 -10.62
C SER A 107 -1.99 19.24 -11.07
N ALA A 108 -2.47 19.57 -12.28
CA ALA A 108 -2.53 20.96 -12.71
C ALA A 108 -3.52 21.80 -11.88
N PHE A 109 -4.40 21.20 -11.08
CA PHE A 109 -5.32 21.94 -10.22
C PHE A 109 -5.20 21.57 -8.75
N LEU A 110 -4.32 20.61 -8.44
CA LEU A 110 -4.13 20.08 -7.09
C LEU A 110 -2.66 19.83 -6.82
N ASN A 111 -2.27 20.03 -5.57
CA ASN A 111 -0.96 19.60 -5.11
C ASN A 111 -0.73 18.11 -5.45
N ASN A 112 0.51 17.76 -5.78
CA ASN A 112 0.88 16.43 -6.25
C ASN A 112 0.54 15.31 -5.24
N THR A 113 0.72 15.56 -3.94
CA THR A 113 0.64 14.53 -2.89
C THR A 113 -0.75 13.86 -2.79
N PRO A 114 -1.87 14.60 -2.72
CA PRO A 114 -3.20 13.97 -2.70
C PRO A 114 -3.54 13.23 -3.99
N VAL A 115 -3.14 13.76 -5.16
CA VAL A 115 -3.38 13.12 -6.46
C VAL A 115 -2.70 11.75 -6.52
N VAL A 116 -1.42 11.68 -6.15
CA VAL A 116 -0.66 10.42 -6.11
C VAL A 116 -1.25 9.46 -5.08
N ALA A 117 -1.61 9.93 -3.89
CA ALA A 117 -2.19 9.09 -2.84
C ALA A 117 -3.53 8.47 -3.25
N MET A 118 -4.36 9.21 -4.01
CA MET A 118 -5.62 8.71 -4.56
C MET A 118 -5.41 7.73 -5.72
N ALA A 119 -4.42 7.97 -6.58
CA ALA A 119 -4.13 7.12 -7.74
C ALA A 119 -3.42 5.82 -7.37
N LEU A 120 -2.55 5.84 -6.35
CA LEU A 120 -1.72 4.72 -5.91
C LEU A 120 -2.49 3.40 -5.71
N PRO A 121 -3.58 3.32 -4.92
CA PRO A 121 -4.28 2.05 -4.72
C PRO A 121 -4.88 1.52 -6.02
N VAL A 122 -5.46 2.39 -6.85
CA VAL A 122 -6.12 2.00 -8.10
C VAL A 122 -5.10 1.48 -9.13
N VAL A 123 -3.99 2.19 -9.29
CA VAL A 123 -2.89 1.79 -10.20
C VAL A 123 -2.24 0.50 -9.72
N SER A 124 -2.03 0.36 -8.40
CA SER A 124 -1.42 -0.85 -7.83
C SER A 124 -2.32 -2.07 -7.98
N ASP A 125 -3.63 -1.94 -7.75
CA ASP A 125 -4.60 -3.01 -7.93
C ASP A 125 -4.71 -3.45 -9.39
N TRP A 126 -4.72 -2.48 -10.31
CA TRP A 126 -4.73 -2.79 -11.74
C TRP A 126 -3.45 -3.49 -12.18
N ALA A 127 -2.29 -2.99 -11.72
CA ALA A 127 -0.98 -3.59 -12.02
C ALA A 127 -0.91 -5.04 -11.56
N ARG A 128 -1.37 -5.33 -10.34
CA ARG A 128 -1.44 -6.70 -9.79
C ARG A 128 -2.36 -7.59 -10.62
N LYS A 129 -3.59 -7.15 -10.90
CA LYS A 129 -4.58 -7.92 -11.68
C LYS A 129 -4.13 -8.27 -13.09
N HIS A 130 -3.23 -7.48 -13.67
CA HIS A 130 -2.72 -7.66 -15.03
C HIS A 130 -1.25 -8.13 -15.06
N HIS A 131 -0.70 -8.57 -13.93
CA HIS A 131 0.69 -9.05 -13.80
C HIS A 131 1.76 -8.06 -14.33
N VAL A 132 1.48 -6.76 -14.23
CA VAL A 132 2.41 -5.68 -14.59
C VAL A 132 3.16 -5.24 -13.32
N ALA A 133 4.47 -5.02 -13.45
CA ALA A 133 5.27 -4.46 -12.37
C ALA A 133 4.71 -3.11 -11.89
N VAL A 134 4.32 -3.03 -10.61
CA VAL A 134 3.81 -1.79 -10.00
C VAL A 134 4.81 -0.62 -10.17
N SER A 135 6.11 -0.91 -10.07
CA SER A 135 7.19 0.08 -10.28
C SER A 135 7.18 0.72 -11.67
N ARG A 136 6.71 0.01 -12.71
CA ARG A 136 6.64 0.52 -14.09
C ARG A 136 5.47 1.47 -14.32
N LEU A 137 4.53 1.57 -13.38
CA LEU A 137 3.41 2.50 -13.46
C LEU A 137 3.52 3.63 -12.43
N LEU A 138 3.95 3.33 -11.19
CA LEU A 138 4.00 4.34 -10.13
C LEU A 138 5.03 5.44 -10.38
N LEU A 139 6.22 5.11 -10.91
CA LEU A 139 7.24 6.12 -11.22
C LEU A 139 6.75 7.09 -12.32
N PRO A 140 6.29 6.61 -13.50
CA PRO A 140 5.69 7.49 -14.51
C PRO A 140 4.51 8.32 -13.99
N MET A 141 3.66 7.73 -13.16
CA MET A 141 2.53 8.43 -12.55
C MET A 141 2.98 9.60 -11.66
N SER A 142 3.98 9.36 -10.81
CA SER A 142 4.53 10.39 -9.92
C SER A 142 5.15 11.54 -10.71
N TYR A 143 5.90 11.24 -11.77
CA TYR A 143 6.47 12.28 -12.62
C TYR A 143 5.41 13.04 -13.42
N ALA A 144 4.36 12.35 -13.89
CA ALA A 144 3.23 13.02 -14.55
C ALA A 144 2.51 13.99 -13.61
N ALA A 145 2.36 13.64 -12.32
CA ALA A 145 1.82 14.55 -11.31
C ALA A 145 2.72 15.79 -11.17
N ILE A 146 4.03 15.60 -11.03
CA ILE A 146 4.99 16.72 -10.93
C ILE A 146 4.92 17.64 -12.15
N LEU A 147 4.99 17.06 -13.37
CA LEU A 147 4.94 17.81 -14.62
C LEU A 147 3.60 18.55 -14.80
N GLY A 148 2.49 17.92 -14.43
CA GLY A 148 1.18 18.55 -14.45
C GLY A 148 1.07 19.75 -13.50
N GLY A 149 1.64 19.64 -12.30
CA GLY A 149 1.65 20.72 -11.31
C GLY A 149 2.41 21.97 -11.78
N LEU A 150 3.37 21.84 -12.70
CA LEU A 150 4.10 22.98 -13.27
C LEU A 150 3.27 23.82 -14.25
N CYS A 151 2.10 23.33 -14.69
CA CYS A 151 1.28 24.02 -15.68
C CYS A 151 0.44 25.15 -15.11
N THR A 152 0.23 25.23 -13.79
CA THR A 152 -0.60 26.28 -13.17
C THR A 152 0.01 26.80 -11.88
N LEU A 153 -0.41 28.00 -11.51
CA LEU A 153 0.01 28.63 -10.27
C LEU A 153 -0.31 27.77 -9.03
N VAL A 154 -1.47 27.09 -9.03
CA VAL A 154 -1.96 26.27 -7.92
C VAL A 154 -1.33 24.88 -7.86
N GLY A 155 -0.82 24.36 -8.98
CA GLY A 155 -0.35 22.98 -9.08
C GLY A 155 0.84 22.63 -8.18
N THR A 156 1.67 23.61 -7.82
CA THR A 156 2.74 23.40 -6.83
C THR A 156 2.83 24.50 -5.78
N SER A 157 3.02 24.08 -4.53
CA SER A 157 3.27 24.98 -3.39
C SER A 157 4.44 25.94 -3.61
N THR A 158 5.48 25.52 -4.33
CA THR A 158 6.62 26.36 -4.67
C THR A 158 6.22 27.56 -5.54
N THR A 159 5.36 27.37 -6.53
CA THR A 159 4.91 28.48 -7.39
C THR A 159 4.06 29.48 -6.61
N LEU A 160 3.22 29.01 -5.68
CA LEU A 160 2.42 29.90 -4.83
C LEU A 160 3.28 30.75 -3.88
N ILE A 161 4.34 30.17 -3.32
CA ILE A 161 5.29 30.91 -2.49
C ILE A 161 6.03 31.96 -3.33
N VAL A 162 6.54 31.58 -4.50
CA VAL A 162 7.20 32.51 -5.42
C VAL A 162 6.26 33.65 -5.82
N ASN A 163 5.00 33.34 -6.12
CA ASN A 163 3.99 34.35 -6.41
C ASN A 163 3.74 35.29 -5.22
N GLY A 164 3.63 34.74 -4.00
CA GLY A 164 3.51 35.55 -2.79
C GLY A 164 4.70 36.52 -2.60
N LEU A 165 5.92 36.06 -2.90
CA LEU A 165 7.12 36.91 -2.87
C LEU A 165 7.12 37.98 -3.98
N ILE A 166 6.60 37.68 -5.17
CA ILE A 166 6.47 38.66 -6.26
C ILE A 166 5.53 39.79 -5.85
N ILE A 167 4.36 39.44 -5.28
CA ILE A 167 3.36 40.40 -4.78
C ILE A 167 3.99 41.29 -3.70
N GLU A 168 4.72 40.70 -2.75
CA GLU A 168 5.35 41.41 -1.63
C GLU A 168 6.50 42.33 -2.06
N SER A 169 7.23 41.96 -3.12
CA SER A 169 8.45 42.66 -3.53
C SER A 169 8.26 43.97 -4.30
N GLU A 170 7.02 44.33 -4.69
CA GLU A 170 6.67 45.53 -5.49
C GLU A 170 7.64 45.83 -6.66
N HIS A 171 8.22 44.79 -7.29
CA HIS A 171 9.30 44.99 -8.26
C HIS A 171 8.85 45.86 -9.46
N PRO A 172 9.62 46.90 -9.84
CA PRO A 172 9.32 47.73 -11.00
C PRO A 172 9.47 46.90 -12.28
N GLY A 173 8.36 46.51 -12.88
CA GLY A 173 8.29 45.68 -14.09
C GLY A 173 7.38 44.45 -13.98
N LEU A 174 7.10 43.98 -12.75
CA LEU A 174 6.18 42.85 -12.48
C LEU A 174 4.88 43.29 -11.79
N GLY A 175 4.75 44.58 -11.45
CA GLY A 175 3.47 45.26 -11.23
C GLY A 175 2.69 44.89 -9.97
N GLY A 176 3.28 44.18 -8.99
CA GLY A 176 2.63 43.85 -7.71
C GLY A 176 1.34 43.00 -7.83
N SER A 177 0.89 42.68 -9.05
CA SER A 177 -0.40 42.03 -9.33
C SER A 177 -0.34 40.50 -9.20
N GLY A 178 0.82 39.94 -8.86
CA GLY A 178 1.06 38.50 -8.88
C GLY A 178 1.01 37.91 -10.29
N LEU A 179 1.23 36.60 -10.37
CA LEU A 179 1.15 35.77 -11.57
C LEU A 179 -0.30 35.35 -11.81
N GLY A 180 -0.72 35.36 -13.08
CA GLY A 180 -1.98 34.76 -13.48
C GLY A 180 -1.98 33.24 -13.32
N MET A 181 -3.16 32.64 -13.08
CA MET A 181 -3.33 31.18 -12.91
C MET A 181 -2.63 30.34 -14.00
N PHE A 182 -2.71 30.79 -15.26
CA PHE A 182 -2.17 30.09 -16.44
C PHE A 182 -1.00 30.82 -17.09
N GLU A 183 -0.45 31.85 -16.46
CA GLU A 183 0.66 32.61 -17.04
C GLU A 183 1.91 31.72 -17.21
N ILE A 184 2.18 30.90 -16.20
CA ILE A 184 3.24 29.90 -16.25
C ILE A 184 2.95 28.74 -17.21
N ALA A 185 1.69 28.56 -17.64
CA ALA A 185 1.29 27.45 -18.50
C ALA A 185 1.99 27.50 -19.86
N TRP A 186 2.32 28.70 -20.34
CA TRP A 186 3.10 28.91 -21.57
C TRP A 186 4.47 28.21 -21.52
N VAL A 187 5.06 28.08 -20.33
CA VAL A 187 6.33 27.35 -20.12
C VAL A 187 6.06 25.93 -19.62
N GLY A 188 5.09 25.78 -18.71
CA GLY A 188 4.75 24.51 -18.07
C GLY A 188 4.21 23.47 -19.05
N ILE A 189 3.31 23.83 -19.97
CA ILE A 189 2.70 22.88 -20.92
C ILE A 189 3.74 22.28 -21.87
N PRO A 190 4.63 23.05 -22.53
CA PRO A 190 5.71 22.49 -23.34
C PRO A 190 6.62 21.54 -22.55
N ILE A 191 7.03 21.92 -21.33
CA ILE A 191 7.89 21.07 -20.48
C ILE A 191 7.15 19.79 -20.09
N ALA A 192 5.88 19.89 -19.70
CA ALA A 192 5.06 18.74 -19.36
C ALA A 192 4.91 17.80 -20.56
N LEU A 193 4.62 18.32 -21.75
CA LEU A 193 4.48 17.50 -22.96
C LEU A 193 5.79 16.76 -23.29
N ILE A 194 6.93 17.48 -23.30
CA ILE A 194 8.25 16.89 -23.57
C ILE A 194 8.60 15.83 -22.51
N GLY A 195 8.37 16.14 -21.23
CA GLY A 195 8.65 15.22 -20.13
C GLY A 195 7.77 13.96 -20.16
N LEU A 196 6.47 14.11 -20.45
CA LEU A 196 5.55 12.98 -20.59
C LEU A 196 5.94 12.09 -21.76
N ILE A 197 6.30 12.67 -22.92
CA ILE A 197 6.79 11.92 -24.08
C ILE A 197 8.09 11.19 -23.74
N TYR A 198 9.05 11.87 -23.09
CA TYR A 198 10.31 11.29 -22.66
C TYR A 198 10.09 10.07 -21.76
N ILE A 199 9.20 10.19 -20.77
CA ILE A 199 8.87 9.08 -19.87
C ILE A 199 8.23 7.93 -20.65
N LEU A 200 7.28 8.19 -21.55
CA LEU A 200 6.64 7.14 -22.34
C LEU A 200 7.65 6.37 -23.21
N VAL A 201 8.62 7.06 -23.80
CA VAL A 201 9.65 6.46 -24.67
C VAL A 201 10.72 5.72 -23.86
N CYS A 202 11.30 6.38 -22.85
CA CYS A 202 12.44 5.86 -22.08
C CYS A 202 12.04 4.87 -20.97
N SER A 203 10.76 4.84 -20.56
CA SER A 203 10.24 3.91 -19.54
C SER A 203 10.62 2.46 -19.82
N LYS A 204 10.55 2.04 -21.09
CA LYS A 204 10.83 0.67 -21.52
C LYS A 204 12.28 0.24 -21.24
N TRP A 205 13.22 1.17 -21.31
CA TRP A 205 14.65 0.86 -21.19
C TRP A 205 15.17 0.98 -19.77
N TRP A 206 14.67 1.97 -19.01
CA TRP A 206 15.29 2.36 -17.74
C TRP A 206 14.48 1.99 -16.50
N LEU A 207 13.17 1.72 -16.62
CA LEU A 207 12.38 1.37 -15.44
C LEU A 207 12.65 -0.08 -15.01
N PRO A 208 13.17 -0.28 -13.78
CA PRO A 208 13.45 -1.61 -13.28
C PRO A 208 12.15 -2.40 -13.13
N ASP A 209 12.19 -3.62 -13.64
CA ASP A 209 11.15 -4.61 -13.40
C ASP A 209 11.33 -5.16 -11.98
N ARG A 210 10.68 -4.51 -11.01
CA ARG A 210 10.70 -4.95 -9.60
C ARG A 210 9.55 -5.91 -9.30
N ARG A 211 9.20 -6.78 -10.26
CA ARG A 211 8.34 -7.91 -9.95
C ARG A 211 9.08 -8.82 -8.97
N SER A 212 8.39 -9.25 -7.93
CA SER A 212 8.84 -10.40 -7.18
C SER A 212 8.93 -11.56 -8.18
N ALA A 213 10.08 -12.23 -8.22
CA ALA A 213 10.30 -13.41 -9.07
C ALA A 213 9.28 -14.53 -8.81
N ILE A 214 8.63 -14.44 -7.65
CA ILE A 214 7.64 -15.37 -7.14
C ILE A 214 6.22 -14.91 -7.50
N ALA A 215 5.95 -13.61 -7.54
CA ALA A 215 4.67 -13.05 -7.98
C ALA A 215 4.37 -13.23 -9.47
N THR A 216 5.38 -13.59 -10.29
CA THR A 216 5.17 -13.96 -11.70
C THR A 216 4.75 -15.44 -11.84
N ALA A 217 4.95 -16.25 -10.79
CA ALA A 217 4.52 -17.64 -10.66
C ALA A 217 3.14 -17.77 -9.98
N SER A 218 2.27 -16.77 -10.18
CA SER A 218 0.94 -16.68 -9.59
C SER A 218 -0.10 -17.63 -10.22
N ASP A 219 0.31 -18.66 -10.96
CA ASP A 219 -0.56 -19.77 -11.31
C ASP A 219 -0.13 -21.07 -10.58
N PRO A 220 -0.72 -21.39 -9.42
CA PRO A 220 -0.51 -22.67 -8.72
C PRO A 220 -0.79 -23.90 -9.57
N ARG A 221 -1.57 -23.73 -10.66
CA ARG A 221 -1.91 -24.78 -11.63
C ARG A 221 -0.69 -25.26 -12.40
N GLU A 222 0.38 -24.46 -12.47
CA GLU A 222 1.67 -24.90 -13.03
C GLU A 222 2.54 -25.70 -12.04
N TYR A 223 2.14 -25.80 -10.76
CA TYR A 223 3.01 -26.32 -9.71
C TYR A 223 2.46 -27.54 -8.98
N THR A 224 1.24 -27.97 -9.31
CA THR A 224 0.53 -29.00 -8.56
C THR A 224 -0.06 -30.05 -9.49
N VAL A 225 0.20 -31.33 -9.20
CA VAL A 225 -0.40 -32.46 -9.93
C VAL A 225 -1.15 -33.35 -8.96
N GLU A 226 -2.37 -33.68 -9.34
CA GLU A 226 -3.26 -34.50 -8.54
C GLU A 226 -3.36 -35.88 -9.17
N MET A 227 -3.07 -36.91 -8.36
CA MET A 227 -3.14 -38.31 -8.75
C MET A 227 -4.15 -39.01 -7.86
N LEU A 228 -4.99 -39.85 -8.45
CA LEU A 228 -5.91 -40.71 -7.75
C LEU A 228 -5.25 -42.08 -7.51
N VAL A 229 -5.34 -42.60 -6.29
CA VAL A 229 -5.01 -43.99 -5.99
C VAL A 229 -6.20 -44.86 -6.41
N THR A 230 -6.03 -45.67 -7.45
CA THR A 230 -7.13 -46.53 -7.91
C THR A 230 -7.44 -47.63 -6.89
N PRO A 231 -8.69 -48.11 -6.80
CA PRO A 231 -9.06 -49.19 -5.88
C PRO A 231 -8.27 -50.49 -6.07
N ASP A 232 -7.85 -50.78 -7.31
CA ASP A 232 -7.04 -51.95 -7.67
C ASP A 232 -5.52 -51.70 -7.53
N SER A 233 -5.13 -50.55 -6.96
CA SER A 233 -3.74 -50.15 -6.85
C SER A 233 -2.98 -50.96 -5.80
N SER A 234 -1.78 -51.42 -6.19
CA SER A 234 -0.84 -52.05 -5.25
C SER A 234 -0.28 -51.09 -4.18
N LEU A 235 -0.69 -49.82 -4.23
CA LEU A 235 -0.34 -48.78 -3.25
C LEU A 235 -1.28 -48.78 -2.04
N VAL A 236 -2.50 -49.28 -2.19
CA VAL A 236 -3.47 -49.37 -1.09
C VAL A 236 -2.91 -50.24 0.03
N GLY A 237 -2.95 -49.73 1.27
CA GLY A 237 -2.40 -50.40 2.45
C GLY A 237 -0.89 -50.25 2.65
N LYS A 238 -0.17 -49.58 1.75
CA LYS A 238 1.26 -49.22 1.95
C LYS A 238 1.39 -47.86 2.60
N SER A 239 2.45 -47.69 3.39
CA SER A 239 2.84 -46.35 3.83
C SER A 239 3.39 -45.52 2.67
N ILE A 240 3.35 -44.18 2.77
CA ILE A 240 3.88 -43.27 1.75
C ILE A 240 5.35 -43.54 1.42
N GLU A 241 6.14 -43.91 2.42
CA GLU A 241 7.53 -44.31 2.23
C GLU A 241 7.68 -45.66 1.54
N ALA A 242 6.90 -46.67 1.95
CA ALA A 242 6.88 -47.99 1.31
C ALA A 242 6.31 -47.94 -0.12
N ALA A 243 5.45 -46.97 -0.41
CA ALA A 243 4.91 -46.67 -1.73
C ALA A 243 5.90 -45.88 -2.62
N GLY A 244 7.06 -45.46 -2.09
CA GLY A 244 8.05 -44.68 -2.83
C GLY A 244 7.64 -43.23 -3.13
N LEU A 245 6.48 -42.78 -2.65
CA LEU A 245 5.91 -41.46 -2.93
C LEU A 245 6.59 -40.33 -2.13
N ARG A 246 7.48 -40.69 -1.19
CA ARG A 246 8.21 -39.72 -0.38
C ARG A 246 9.47 -39.15 -1.04
N HIS A 247 10.12 -39.93 -1.90
CA HIS A 247 11.46 -39.63 -2.43
C HIS A 247 11.46 -39.45 -3.96
N LEU A 248 10.38 -38.88 -4.50
CA LEU A 248 10.26 -38.69 -5.94
C LEU A 248 11.26 -37.64 -6.45
N PRO A 249 11.91 -37.89 -7.62
CA PRO A 249 12.83 -36.94 -8.21
C PRO A 249 12.06 -35.73 -8.76
N GLY A 250 12.19 -34.58 -8.09
CA GLY A 250 11.63 -33.30 -8.58
C GLY A 250 10.18 -33.02 -8.17
N MET A 251 9.54 -33.94 -7.45
CA MET A 251 8.19 -33.77 -6.87
C MET A 251 8.12 -34.29 -5.45
N TYR A 252 7.15 -33.81 -4.68
CA TYR A 252 6.88 -34.32 -3.35
C TYR A 252 5.38 -34.26 -3.03
N LEU A 253 4.88 -35.27 -2.32
CA LEU A 253 3.51 -35.32 -1.83
C LEU A 253 3.31 -34.27 -0.73
N VAL A 254 2.30 -33.42 -0.89
CA VAL A 254 2.03 -32.29 0.02
C VAL A 254 0.82 -32.57 0.91
N GLU A 255 -0.21 -33.13 0.31
CA GLU A 255 -1.49 -33.47 0.93
C GLU A 255 -2.11 -34.73 0.32
N ILE A 256 -2.95 -35.38 1.12
CA ILE A 256 -3.92 -36.40 0.68
C ILE A 256 -5.29 -35.82 0.96
N ASP A 257 -6.19 -35.83 -0.02
CA ASP A 257 -7.61 -35.60 0.19
C ASP A 257 -8.33 -36.96 0.17
N ARG A 258 -8.90 -37.31 1.33
CA ARG A 258 -9.61 -38.57 1.57
C ARG A 258 -11.04 -38.24 1.94
N ASP A 259 -11.99 -38.58 1.08
CA ASP A 259 -13.43 -38.30 1.28
C ASP A 259 -13.73 -36.82 1.64
N GLY A 260 -13.01 -35.86 1.03
CA GLY A 260 -13.15 -34.43 1.31
C GLY A 260 -12.44 -33.97 2.58
N ARG A 261 -11.71 -34.85 3.26
CA ARG A 261 -10.85 -34.54 4.40
C ARG A 261 -9.39 -34.44 3.94
N VAL A 262 -8.87 -33.22 3.98
CA VAL A 262 -7.48 -32.94 3.63
C VAL A 262 -6.55 -33.27 4.80
N LEU A 263 -5.58 -34.17 4.54
CA LEU A 263 -4.47 -34.54 5.39
C LEU A 263 -3.20 -33.80 4.92
N PRO A 264 -2.86 -32.65 5.50
CA PRO A 264 -1.65 -31.92 5.14
C PRO A 264 -0.42 -32.49 5.84
N ALA A 265 0.77 -32.32 5.25
CA ALA A 265 2.03 -32.73 5.89
C ALA A 265 2.08 -34.21 6.22
N VAL A 266 1.66 -34.98 5.23
CA VAL A 266 1.54 -36.42 5.30
C VAL A 266 2.86 -37.04 5.79
N PRO A 267 2.84 -37.71 6.96
CA PRO A 267 4.03 -38.33 7.52
C PRO A 267 4.41 -39.57 6.70
N SER A 268 5.69 -39.94 6.71
CA SER A 268 6.20 -41.05 5.89
C SER A 268 5.51 -42.40 6.16
N ASN A 269 4.97 -42.57 7.37
CA ASN A 269 4.28 -43.77 7.83
C ASN A 269 2.76 -43.75 7.59
N GLU A 270 2.19 -42.68 7.02
CA GLU A 270 0.76 -42.63 6.71
C GLU A 270 0.43 -43.68 5.65
N VAL A 271 -0.66 -44.41 5.86
CA VAL A 271 -1.09 -45.51 4.99
C VAL A 271 -2.07 -44.99 3.94
N LEU A 272 -1.81 -45.35 2.68
CA LEU A 272 -2.66 -45.02 1.55
C LEU A 272 -3.92 -45.87 1.54
N GLU A 273 -5.06 -45.24 1.28
CA GLU A 273 -6.36 -45.88 1.09
C GLU A 273 -6.76 -45.83 -0.39
N ALA A 274 -7.73 -46.67 -0.77
CA ALA A 274 -8.35 -46.58 -2.08
C ALA A 274 -9.05 -45.22 -2.22
N ASP A 275 -9.06 -44.67 -3.43
CA ASP A 275 -9.66 -43.37 -3.76
C ASP A 275 -9.00 -42.15 -3.11
N ASP A 276 -7.81 -42.32 -2.49
CA ASP A 276 -7.00 -41.21 -2.02
C ASP A 276 -6.62 -40.29 -3.19
N ARG A 277 -6.92 -38.99 -3.06
CA ARG A 277 -6.47 -37.96 -4.00
C ARG A 277 -5.17 -37.35 -3.48
N LEU A 278 -4.07 -37.72 -4.12
CA LEU A 278 -2.72 -37.31 -3.77
C LEU A 278 -2.32 -36.06 -4.54
N VAL A 279 -1.84 -35.05 -3.82
CA VAL A 279 -1.47 -33.78 -4.42
C VAL A 279 0.04 -33.57 -4.31
N PHE A 280 0.70 -33.55 -5.45
CA PHE A 280 2.15 -33.40 -5.58
C PHE A 280 2.52 -32.00 -6.03
N VAL A 281 3.60 -31.45 -5.46
CA VAL A 281 4.18 -30.18 -5.90
C VAL A 281 5.60 -30.40 -6.41
N GLY A 282 5.94 -29.78 -7.55
CA GLY A 282 7.27 -29.93 -8.13
C GLY A 282 7.42 -29.44 -9.58
N ILE A 283 8.42 -29.98 -10.28
CA ILE A 283 8.75 -29.61 -11.66
C ILE A 283 7.79 -30.35 -12.60
N VAL A 284 7.10 -29.62 -13.50
CA VAL A 284 6.10 -30.16 -14.44
C VAL A 284 6.66 -31.29 -15.31
N GLU A 285 7.94 -31.24 -15.66
CA GLU A 285 8.63 -32.28 -16.45
C GLU A 285 8.68 -33.64 -15.72
N SER A 286 8.58 -33.66 -14.39
CA SER A 286 8.63 -34.89 -13.57
C SER A 286 7.28 -35.61 -13.48
N VAL A 287 6.19 -35.02 -13.97
CA VAL A 287 4.82 -35.61 -13.92
C VAL A 287 4.74 -36.93 -14.65
N VAL A 288 5.54 -37.09 -15.71
CA VAL A 288 5.67 -38.33 -16.48
C VAL A 288 6.14 -39.49 -15.59
N ASP A 289 6.91 -39.22 -14.54
CA ASP A 289 7.39 -40.26 -13.62
C ASP A 289 6.32 -40.71 -12.62
N LEU A 290 5.33 -39.87 -12.29
CA LEU A 290 4.17 -40.28 -11.49
C LEU A 290 3.26 -41.23 -12.27
N GLN A 291 3.04 -40.97 -13.56
CA GLN A 291 2.21 -41.81 -14.43
C GLN A 291 2.81 -43.20 -14.67
N LYS A 292 4.12 -43.38 -14.42
CA LYS A 292 4.78 -44.70 -14.51
C LYS A 292 4.53 -45.57 -13.28
N ILE A 293 3.99 -45.02 -12.18
CA ILE A 293 3.73 -45.77 -10.95
C ILE A 293 2.39 -46.52 -11.12
N PRO A 294 2.39 -47.87 -11.11
CA PRO A 294 1.17 -48.64 -11.29
C PRO A 294 0.14 -48.36 -10.20
N GLY A 295 -1.09 -48.02 -10.61
CA GLY A 295 -2.19 -47.71 -9.71
C GLY A 295 -2.22 -46.26 -9.19
N LEU A 296 -1.44 -45.36 -9.80
CA LEU A 296 -1.70 -43.92 -9.77
C LEU A 296 -2.19 -43.48 -11.14
N GLU A 297 -3.39 -42.92 -11.18
CA GLU A 297 -3.95 -42.34 -12.39
C GLU A 297 -4.10 -40.83 -12.20
N PRO A 298 -3.87 -40.01 -13.24
CA PRO A 298 -4.29 -38.62 -13.19
C PRO A 298 -5.78 -38.57 -12.85
N ALA A 299 -6.17 -37.75 -11.87
CA ALA A 299 -7.58 -37.52 -11.57
C ALA A 299 -8.23 -36.86 -12.81
N THR A 300 -8.79 -37.69 -13.69
CA THR A 300 -9.19 -37.27 -15.04
C THR A 300 -10.55 -36.56 -14.95
N ASP A 301 -10.49 -35.23 -14.87
CA ASP A 301 -11.45 -34.24 -15.41
C ASP A 301 -11.25 -32.81 -14.86
N GLN A 302 -10.21 -32.56 -14.05
CA GLN A 302 -10.03 -31.25 -13.38
C GLN A 302 -8.66 -30.61 -13.59
N VAL A 303 -8.05 -30.79 -14.77
CA VAL A 303 -6.80 -30.07 -15.08
C VAL A 303 -6.99 -28.54 -15.00
N PHE A 304 -8.22 -27.98 -15.01
CA PHE A 304 -8.39 -26.51 -14.89
C PHE A 304 -9.65 -25.95 -14.16
N GLU A 305 -10.49 -26.73 -13.46
CA GLU A 305 -11.61 -26.17 -12.69
C GLU A 305 -11.77 -26.83 -11.31
N LEU A 306 -11.56 -26.05 -10.26
CA LEU A 306 -11.83 -26.42 -8.87
C LEU A 306 -12.64 -25.29 -8.21
N ASP A 307 -13.95 -25.33 -8.38
CA ASP A 307 -14.93 -24.67 -7.52
C ASP A 307 -15.20 -25.55 -6.28
N GLY A 308 -14.15 -25.77 -5.49
CA GLY A 308 -14.22 -26.48 -4.22
C GLY A 308 -13.67 -25.63 -3.07
N PRO A 309 -14.27 -25.64 -1.86
CA PRO A 309 -13.79 -24.84 -0.74
C PRO A 309 -12.48 -25.43 -0.17
N ARG A 310 -11.34 -25.04 -0.75
CA ARG A 310 -10.01 -25.38 -0.23
C ARG A 310 -9.84 -24.83 1.19
N SER A 311 -9.56 -25.72 2.13
CA SER A 311 -9.54 -25.41 3.56
C SER A 311 -8.30 -24.60 3.99
N HIS A 312 -8.54 -23.48 4.68
CA HIS A 312 -7.70 -22.80 5.70
C HIS A 312 -6.16 -22.66 5.52
N ARG A 313 -5.57 -22.71 4.32
CA ARG A 313 -4.14 -22.39 4.11
C ARG A 313 -3.95 -21.23 3.15
N ARG A 314 -2.89 -20.43 3.39
CA ARG A 314 -2.55 -19.24 2.58
C ARG A 314 -1.14 -19.35 2.04
N LEU A 315 -0.97 -18.83 0.83
CA LEU A 315 0.33 -18.57 0.26
C LEU A 315 0.93 -17.32 0.89
N VAL A 316 2.19 -17.45 1.31
CA VAL A 316 2.94 -16.42 2.02
C VAL A 316 4.30 -16.27 1.34
N GLU A 317 4.65 -15.04 1.01
CA GLU A 317 6.00 -14.68 0.58
C GLU A 317 6.82 -14.26 1.79
N ALA A 318 7.99 -14.86 1.98
CA ALA A 318 8.88 -14.56 3.10
C ALA A 318 10.31 -14.32 2.62
N VAL A 319 10.94 -13.23 3.06
CA VAL A 319 12.34 -12.91 2.74
C VAL A 319 13.23 -13.32 3.90
N VAL A 320 14.15 -14.25 3.66
CA VAL A 320 15.09 -14.78 4.67
C VAL A 320 15.99 -13.65 5.17
N SER A 321 16.03 -13.47 6.49
CA SER A 321 16.94 -12.49 7.11
C SER A 321 18.33 -13.07 7.37
N GLU A 322 19.29 -12.21 7.73
CA GLU A 322 20.57 -12.62 8.33
C GLU A 322 20.42 -13.27 9.72
N GLY A 323 19.31 -13.07 10.42
CA GLY A 323 19.02 -13.70 11.71
C GLY A 323 18.46 -15.11 11.59
N CYS A 324 18.17 -15.59 10.38
CA CYS A 324 17.54 -16.89 10.18
C CYS A 324 18.48 -18.04 10.61
N PRO A 325 18.05 -18.93 11.51
CA PRO A 325 18.88 -20.03 11.99
C PRO A 325 19.14 -21.12 10.94
N LEU A 326 18.48 -21.05 9.79
CA LEU A 326 18.63 -21.99 8.68
C LEU A 326 19.60 -21.49 7.58
N ILE A 327 20.26 -20.36 7.78
CA ILE A 327 21.27 -19.86 6.85
C ILE A 327 22.39 -20.89 6.66
N HIS A 328 22.83 -21.06 5.41
CA HIS A 328 23.82 -22.03 4.96
C HIS A 328 23.43 -23.51 5.13
N ARG A 329 22.21 -23.81 5.60
CA ARG A 329 21.67 -25.18 5.60
C ARG A 329 20.77 -25.39 4.40
N THR A 330 20.67 -26.64 3.96
CA THR A 330 19.63 -27.00 2.99
C THR A 330 18.24 -26.90 3.65
N ILE A 331 17.20 -26.68 2.84
CA ILE A 331 15.81 -26.65 3.35
C ILE A 331 15.46 -27.99 4.03
N ARG A 332 15.99 -29.10 3.53
CA ARG A 332 15.83 -30.45 4.10
C ARG A 332 16.56 -30.58 5.44
N ASP A 333 17.85 -30.25 5.51
CA ASP A 333 18.67 -30.40 6.72
C ASP A 333 18.21 -29.45 7.83
N GLY A 334 17.74 -28.27 7.44
CA GLY A 334 17.12 -27.29 8.33
C GLY A 334 15.73 -27.72 8.84
N ARG A 335 15.16 -28.80 8.31
CA ARG A 335 13.81 -29.28 8.61
C ARG A 335 12.78 -28.16 8.57
N PHE A 336 12.84 -27.32 7.52
CA PHE A 336 12.05 -26.09 7.42
C PHE A 336 10.56 -26.34 7.70
N ARG A 337 10.01 -27.42 7.13
CA ARG A 337 8.60 -27.81 7.30
C ARG A 337 8.21 -28.00 8.76
N SER A 338 9.01 -28.74 9.51
CA SER A 338 8.75 -29.05 10.92
C SER A 338 8.96 -27.82 11.80
N ARG A 339 10.02 -27.04 11.51
CA ARG A 339 10.39 -25.87 12.30
C ARG A 339 9.37 -24.74 12.19
N TYR A 340 8.88 -24.50 10.97
CA TYR A 340 8.03 -23.34 10.66
C TYR A 340 6.57 -23.69 10.41
N ALA A 341 6.21 -24.99 10.40
CA ALA A 341 4.89 -25.48 10.01
C ALA A 341 4.43 -24.94 8.64
N ALA A 342 5.38 -24.81 7.71
CA ALA A 342 5.20 -24.21 6.40
C ALA A 342 5.96 -24.99 5.33
N ALA A 343 5.36 -25.21 4.16
CA ALA A 343 5.99 -25.89 3.04
C ALA A 343 6.62 -24.86 2.08
N VAL A 344 7.88 -25.03 1.70
CA VAL A 344 8.53 -24.18 0.68
C VAL A 344 8.13 -24.70 -0.70
N ILE A 345 7.48 -23.84 -1.49
CA ILE A 345 7.04 -24.13 -2.86
C ILE A 345 8.08 -23.64 -3.88
N ALA A 346 8.68 -22.48 -3.61
CA ALA A 346 9.67 -21.89 -4.51
C ALA A 346 10.69 -21.06 -3.73
N VAL A 347 11.89 -20.96 -4.30
CA VAL A 347 12.96 -20.08 -3.81
C VAL A 347 13.42 -19.21 -4.96
N ALA A 348 13.50 -17.91 -4.71
CA ALA A 348 14.11 -16.94 -5.60
C ALA A 348 15.29 -16.25 -4.92
N ARG A 349 16.34 -16.01 -5.69
CA ARG A 349 17.55 -15.31 -5.27
C ARG A 349 17.88 -14.22 -6.27
N HIS A 350 18.10 -13.01 -5.77
CA HIS A 350 18.34 -11.81 -6.59
C HIS A 350 17.27 -11.59 -7.68
N GLY A 351 16.01 -11.93 -7.39
CA GLY A 351 14.92 -11.80 -8.35
C GLY A 351 14.89 -12.87 -9.45
N THR A 352 15.67 -13.94 -9.33
CA THR A 352 15.64 -15.10 -10.24
C THR A 352 15.26 -16.37 -9.49
N ARG A 353 14.45 -17.24 -10.11
CA ARG A 353 14.08 -18.52 -9.51
C ARG A 353 15.29 -19.45 -9.47
N ILE A 354 15.48 -20.14 -8.36
CA ILE A 354 16.45 -21.24 -8.27
C ILE A 354 15.77 -22.50 -8.82
N ASN A 355 16.19 -22.94 -10.01
CA ASN A 355 15.75 -24.19 -10.62
C ASN A 355 16.60 -25.35 -10.09
N SER A 356 16.30 -25.77 -8.86
CA SER A 356 16.91 -26.93 -8.22
C SER A 356 15.88 -27.62 -7.33
N LYS A 357 16.17 -28.86 -6.90
CA LYS A 357 15.35 -29.58 -5.93
C LYS A 357 15.25 -28.73 -4.66
N ILE A 358 14.03 -28.32 -4.30
CA ILE A 358 13.76 -27.39 -3.18
C ILE A 358 14.48 -27.83 -1.90
N GLY A 359 14.40 -29.12 -1.57
CA GLY A 359 15.03 -29.68 -0.38
C GLY A 359 16.54 -29.48 -0.29
N ASP A 360 17.24 -29.42 -1.42
CA ASP A 360 18.71 -29.37 -1.50
C ASP A 360 19.22 -27.90 -1.62
N ILE A 361 18.32 -26.92 -1.69
CA ILE A 361 18.67 -25.50 -1.78
C ILE A 361 19.25 -25.03 -0.44
N HIS A 362 20.48 -24.51 -0.47
CA HIS A 362 21.09 -23.85 0.68
C HIS A 362 20.53 -22.44 0.82
N LEU A 363 19.86 -22.18 1.95
CA LEU A 363 19.28 -20.88 2.25
C LEU A 363 20.36 -19.83 2.49
N ARG A 364 20.18 -18.66 1.90
CA ARG A 364 21.03 -17.49 2.11
C ARG A 364 20.19 -16.29 2.55
N PRO A 365 20.79 -15.33 3.28
CA PRO A 365 20.13 -14.06 3.56
C PRO A 365 19.69 -13.39 2.26
N GLY A 366 18.49 -12.81 2.27
CA GLY A 366 17.87 -12.17 1.11
C GLY A 366 17.17 -13.12 0.14
N ASP A 367 17.23 -14.45 0.33
CA ASP A 367 16.41 -15.38 -0.44
C ASP A 367 14.93 -15.09 -0.19
N THR A 368 14.14 -15.10 -1.26
CA THR A 368 12.68 -14.97 -1.20
C THR A 368 12.07 -16.37 -1.30
N LEU A 369 11.18 -16.73 -0.38
CA LEU A 369 10.52 -18.01 -0.30
C LEU A 369 9.03 -17.84 -0.57
N LEU A 370 8.47 -18.71 -1.42
CA LEU A 370 7.03 -18.92 -1.50
C LEU A 370 6.66 -20.06 -0.57
N LEU A 371 5.81 -19.77 0.40
CA LEU A 371 5.43 -20.71 1.44
C LEU A 371 3.94 -21.00 1.38
N GLU A 372 3.57 -22.26 1.56
CA GLU A 372 2.21 -22.64 1.93
C GLU A 372 2.17 -22.83 3.45
N ALA A 373 1.36 -22.03 4.13
CA ALA A 373 1.29 -22.07 5.58
C ALA A 373 -0.12 -21.82 6.12
N HIS A 374 -0.34 -22.20 7.37
CA HIS A 374 -1.56 -21.84 8.10
C HIS A 374 -1.64 -20.30 8.27
N PRO A 375 -2.84 -19.66 8.24
CA PRO A 375 -3.03 -18.21 8.37
C PRO A 375 -2.27 -17.56 9.54
N SER A 376 -2.12 -18.26 10.66
CA SER A 376 -1.37 -17.80 11.83
C SER A 376 0.15 -17.77 11.65
N PHE A 377 0.69 -18.27 10.53
CA PHE A 377 2.10 -18.09 10.17
C PHE A 377 2.44 -16.61 9.99
N LEU A 378 1.56 -15.86 9.31
CA LEU A 378 1.77 -14.43 9.06
C LEU A 378 1.90 -13.67 10.39
N GLU A 379 0.97 -13.91 11.32
CA GLU A 379 0.95 -13.27 12.62
C GLU A 379 2.18 -13.62 13.47
N ARG A 380 2.57 -14.90 13.47
CA ARG A 380 3.72 -15.38 14.27
C ARG A 380 5.06 -14.90 13.73
N GLN A 381 5.22 -14.86 12.41
CA GLN A 381 6.50 -14.57 11.78
C GLN A 381 6.70 -13.10 11.39
N ARG A 382 5.63 -12.28 11.37
CA ARG A 382 5.72 -10.84 11.07
C ARG A 382 6.64 -10.08 12.02
N ASN A 383 6.73 -10.50 13.28
CA ASN A 383 7.60 -9.90 14.29
C ASN A 383 8.84 -10.74 14.61
N SER A 384 9.06 -11.84 13.87
CA SER A 384 10.21 -12.72 14.06
C SER A 384 11.45 -12.10 13.41
N ARG A 385 12.62 -12.35 14.01
CA ARG A 385 13.90 -11.96 13.42
C ARG A 385 14.35 -12.91 12.32
N ASP A 386 13.61 -13.99 12.05
CA ASP A 386 13.99 -14.99 11.04
C ASP A 386 13.75 -14.48 9.61
N PHE A 387 12.82 -13.55 9.40
CA PHE A 387 12.45 -13.03 8.09
C PHE A 387 12.45 -11.49 8.09
N TYR A 388 12.99 -10.87 7.03
CA TYR A 388 12.92 -9.40 6.86
C TYR A 388 11.50 -8.93 6.52
N LEU A 389 10.76 -9.76 5.79
CA LEU A 389 9.40 -9.46 5.35
C LEU A 389 8.62 -10.77 5.27
N VAL A 390 7.36 -10.73 5.71
CA VAL A 390 6.38 -11.79 5.53
C VAL A 390 5.09 -11.14 5.03
N SER A 391 4.66 -11.48 3.81
CA SER A 391 3.46 -10.94 3.19
C SER A 391 2.56 -12.06 2.69
N ALA A 392 1.25 -11.92 2.86
CA ALA A 392 0.31 -12.80 2.18
C ALA A 392 0.37 -12.51 0.68
N VAL A 393 0.18 -13.55 -0.14
CA VAL A 393 -0.02 -13.41 -1.57
C VAL A 393 -1.54 -13.28 -1.78
N ASP A 394 -2.02 -12.05 -1.94
CA ASP A 394 -3.45 -11.74 -2.07
C ASP A 394 -3.97 -12.11 -3.47
N ASP A 395 -4.40 -13.36 -3.63
CA ASP A 395 -5.35 -13.78 -4.69
C ASP A 395 -6.16 -15.06 -4.33
N PHE A 396 -5.97 -15.63 -3.13
CA PHE A 396 -6.54 -16.94 -2.78
C PHE A 396 -7.82 -16.89 -1.94
N THR A 397 -8.37 -15.72 -1.65
CA THR A 397 -9.63 -15.61 -0.90
C THR A 397 -10.68 -14.85 -1.69
N ARG A 398 -11.73 -15.61 -2.10
CA ARG A 398 -13.04 -15.20 -2.66
C ARG A 398 -13.16 -15.16 -4.19
N ARG A 399 -13.70 -16.24 -4.75
CA ARG A 399 -14.83 -16.18 -5.71
C ARG A 399 -15.85 -17.29 -5.41
N GLY A 400 -16.60 -17.13 -4.33
CA GLY A 400 -17.92 -17.76 -4.22
C GLY A 400 -18.93 -16.85 -4.89
N ILE A 401 -19.10 -16.97 -6.22
CA ILE A 401 -20.26 -16.39 -6.90
C ILE A 401 -21.41 -17.37 -6.64
N THR A 402 -22.21 -17.11 -5.61
CA THR A 402 -23.52 -17.76 -5.47
C THR A 402 -24.42 -17.28 -6.60
N TRP A 403 -24.50 -18.07 -7.66
CA TRP A 403 -25.57 -17.96 -8.66
C TRP A 403 -26.88 -18.44 -8.02
N HIS A 404 -27.74 -17.51 -7.63
CA HIS A 404 -29.17 -17.83 -7.53
C HIS A 404 -29.77 -17.81 -8.93
N GLY A 405 -29.94 -19.00 -9.51
CA GLY A 405 -30.74 -19.18 -10.71
C GLY A 405 -32.22 -18.89 -10.43
N GLY A 406 -32.81 -18.02 -11.23
CA GLY A 406 -34.24 -17.81 -11.37
C GLY A 406 -34.57 -17.60 -12.86
N PRO A 407 -35.67 -18.14 -13.38
CA PRO A 407 -35.80 -18.51 -14.79
C PRO A 407 -36.00 -17.32 -15.73
N ARG A 408 -35.55 -17.51 -16.97
CA ARG A 408 -35.79 -16.61 -18.11
C ARG A 408 -37.30 -16.45 -18.33
N GLY A 409 -37.76 -15.20 -18.29
CA GLY A 409 -39.08 -14.79 -18.75
C GLY A 409 -38.99 -13.37 -19.30
N ARG A 410 -39.42 -13.19 -20.55
CA ARG A 410 -39.56 -11.91 -21.25
C ARG A 410 -40.50 -11.00 -20.45
N ASP A 411 -40.15 -9.73 -20.29
CA ASP A 411 -41.00 -8.60 -20.66
C ASP A 411 -40.36 -7.25 -20.29
N ALA A 412 -40.67 -6.28 -21.13
CA ALA A 412 -40.17 -4.91 -21.12
C ALA A 412 -40.79 -4.07 -19.98
N GLY A 413 -40.10 -2.98 -19.62
CA GLY A 413 -40.74 -1.78 -19.10
C GLY A 413 -40.44 -1.44 -17.64
N HIS A 414 -39.85 -0.25 -17.45
CA HIS A 414 -39.88 0.59 -16.25
C HIS A 414 -39.26 0.07 -14.94
N GLY A 415 -38.15 0.71 -14.53
CA GLY A 415 -37.56 0.45 -13.21
C GLY A 415 -36.42 1.37 -12.76
N TRP A 416 -36.28 2.58 -13.30
CA TRP A 416 -35.45 3.62 -12.67
C TRP A 416 -36.18 4.15 -11.44
N CYS A 417 -35.95 3.56 -10.26
CA CYS A 417 -36.10 4.16 -8.92
C CYS A 417 -35.97 3.09 -7.83
N ARG A 418 -34.75 2.76 -7.41
CA ARG A 418 -34.48 2.17 -6.09
C ARG A 418 -32.99 2.29 -5.76
N GLY A 419 -32.57 3.51 -5.40
CA GLY A 419 -31.19 3.85 -5.03
C GLY A 419 -31.05 5.01 -4.03
N ILE A 420 -32.15 5.41 -3.37
CA ILE A 420 -32.18 6.54 -2.42
C ILE A 420 -32.47 6.08 -0.97
N GLY A 421 -32.58 4.78 -0.73
CA GLY A 421 -32.92 4.23 0.60
C GLY A 421 -31.77 4.13 1.60
N MET A 422 -30.51 4.13 1.15
CA MET A 422 -29.37 3.73 2.01
C MET A 422 -28.56 4.91 2.59
N VAL A 423 -28.87 6.15 2.20
CA VAL A 423 -28.22 7.38 2.72
C VAL A 423 -28.97 7.96 3.94
N ARG A 424 -30.18 7.45 4.25
CA ARG A 424 -30.98 7.91 5.40
C ARG A 424 -30.62 7.24 6.73
N ASP A 425 -29.98 6.06 6.72
CA ASP A 425 -29.71 5.30 7.96
C ASP A 425 -28.42 5.74 8.69
N VAL A 426 -27.54 6.52 8.03
CA VAL A 426 -26.33 7.06 8.67
C VAL A 426 -26.60 8.36 9.45
N ARG A 427 -27.58 9.17 9.05
CA ARG A 427 -28.04 10.33 9.85
C ARG A 427 -28.82 9.91 11.11
N GLY A 428 -29.48 8.74 11.10
CA GLY A 428 -30.24 8.23 12.24
C GLY A 428 -29.41 7.64 13.38
N ARG A 429 -28.15 7.22 13.12
CA ARG A 429 -27.24 6.68 14.16
C ARG A 429 -26.36 7.76 14.80
N ALA A 430 -26.00 8.82 14.07
CA ALA A 430 -25.26 9.96 14.64
C ALA A 430 -26.11 10.77 15.64
N GLY A 431 -27.41 10.93 15.40
CA GLY A 431 -28.33 11.64 16.30
C GLY A 431 -28.68 10.88 17.60
N ARG A 432 -28.39 9.57 17.67
CA ARG A 432 -28.67 8.75 18.86
C ARG A 432 -27.48 8.69 19.83
N ILE A 433 -26.25 8.82 19.32
CA ILE A 433 -25.02 8.83 20.14
C ILE A 433 -24.85 10.15 20.91
N VAL A 434 -25.41 11.26 20.41
CA VAL A 434 -25.37 12.56 21.11
C VAL A 434 -26.45 12.67 22.20
N ARG A 435 -27.53 11.87 22.16
CA ARG A 435 -28.57 11.87 23.20
C ARG A 435 -28.27 10.95 24.39
N ASP A 436 -27.47 9.91 24.20
CA ASP A 436 -27.10 8.98 25.28
C ASP A 436 -25.92 9.47 26.15
N ALA A 437 -25.25 10.56 25.76
CA ALA A 437 -24.17 11.18 26.53
C ALA A 437 -24.66 12.16 27.62
N ASP A 438 -25.94 12.58 27.59
CA ASP A 438 -26.49 13.57 28.53
C ASP A 438 -27.09 12.95 29.81
N HIS A 439 -27.13 11.61 29.92
CA HIS A 439 -27.77 10.90 31.04
C HIS A 439 -26.81 10.21 32.02
N ARG A 440 -25.52 10.57 32.05
CA ARG A 440 -24.59 10.07 33.08
C ARG A 440 -23.66 11.15 33.62
N LEU A 441 -24.21 12.04 34.45
CA LEU A 441 -23.43 12.81 35.42
C LEU A 441 -24.03 12.57 36.82
N PRO A 442 -23.23 12.13 37.81
CA PRO A 442 -23.70 12.03 39.19
C PRO A 442 -23.71 13.42 39.85
N GLU A 443 -24.86 13.78 40.41
CA GLU A 443 -25.06 14.92 41.30
C GLU A 443 -24.08 14.89 42.48
N ARG A 444 -23.40 16.02 42.75
CA ARG A 444 -22.80 16.29 44.06
C ARG A 444 -23.29 17.62 44.63
N SER A 445 -24.13 17.46 45.64
CA SER A 445 -24.25 18.24 46.89
C SER A 445 -24.44 19.75 46.82
N ARG A 446 -25.71 20.13 47.06
CA ARG A 446 -26.19 21.41 47.59
C ARG A 446 -25.62 21.66 49.00
N GLY A 447 -25.16 22.88 49.27
CA GLY A 447 -25.08 23.47 50.61
C GLY A 447 -26.28 24.42 50.85
N PRO A 448 -26.74 24.62 52.10
CA PRO A 448 -28.09 25.10 52.40
C PRO A 448 -28.24 26.64 52.48
N PRO A 449 -29.48 27.18 52.51
CA PRO A 449 -29.79 28.61 52.37
C PRO A 449 -30.18 29.31 53.69
N GLY A 450 -30.11 30.65 53.68
CA GLY A 450 -30.57 31.59 54.72
C GLY A 450 -29.40 32.49 55.17
N ASP A 451 -29.46 33.83 55.20
CA ASP A 451 -30.58 34.73 55.45
C ASP A 451 -30.34 36.14 54.87
N ARG A 452 -31.45 36.89 54.77
CA ARG A 452 -31.61 38.26 54.26
C ARG A 452 -31.46 39.29 55.39
N LEU A 453 -31.20 40.55 55.00
CA LEU A 453 -31.28 41.82 55.78
C LEU A 453 -30.02 42.09 56.64
N GLU A 454 -29.44 43.29 56.76
CA GLU A 454 -30.00 44.64 56.74
C GLU A 454 -28.89 45.74 56.60
N ARG A 455 -29.35 46.99 56.51
CA ARG A 455 -28.71 48.28 56.21
C ARG A 455 -27.59 48.76 57.16
N ARG A 456 -26.64 49.57 56.63
CA ARG A 456 -26.17 50.92 57.09
C ARG A 456 -24.78 51.23 56.47
N ALA A 457 -24.62 52.19 55.57
CA ALA A 457 -24.47 53.65 55.77
C ALA A 457 -23.04 54.12 56.14
N GLY A 458 -22.51 55.09 55.35
CA GLY A 458 -21.43 56.03 55.74
C GLY A 458 -20.06 55.73 55.13
N ASN A 459 -19.71 56.27 53.96
CA ASN A 459 -19.13 57.61 53.76
C ASN A 459 -17.77 57.84 54.46
N ARG A 460 -16.67 57.89 53.68
CA ARG A 460 -15.71 59.00 53.70
C ARG A 460 -14.71 58.92 52.54
N SER A 461 -14.73 60.00 51.77
CA SER A 461 -13.79 60.52 50.78
C SER A 461 -12.34 60.70 51.30
N GLY A 462 -11.35 60.63 50.38
CA GLY A 462 -9.91 60.90 50.59
C GLY A 462 -9.57 62.38 50.84
N PRO A 463 -8.44 62.97 50.38
CA PRO A 463 -7.19 62.42 49.81
C PRO A 463 -5.88 63.07 50.40
N GLY A 464 -4.70 62.66 49.93
CA GLY A 464 -3.62 63.60 49.55
C GLY A 464 -2.47 63.94 50.52
N ASN A 465 -1.25 63.77 49.99
CA ASN A 465 0.03 64.47 50.25
C ASN A 465 0.85 64.21 51.54
N ARG A 466 2.00 63.55 51.36
CA ARG A 466 3.33 64.19 51.37
C ARG A 466 4.34 63.38 50.56
#